data_AF-A0A9P6FM79-F1
#
_entry.id   AF-A0A9P6FM79-F1
#
_cell.length_a   1.000
_cell.length_b   1.000
_cell.length_c   1.000
_cell.angle_alpha   90.00
_cell.angle_beta   90.00
_cell.angle_gamma   90.00
#
_symmetry.space_group_name_H-M   'P 1'
#
loop_
_entity.id
_entity.type
_entity.pdbx_description
1 polymer ?
#
loop_
_entity_poly.entity_id
_entity_poly.type
_entity_poly.pdbx_seq_one_letter_code
_entity_poly.pdbx_strand_id
1 'polypeptide(L)'
;MSPFASTTSSSTWRKRSMLTSTIALLVCTLGLVDSACISLAGSKACPAYAGYQVDTSIAAEVKSGGIIMQPFNTLAEFDQAAMNATAFQTSKSCTGYNSSVPIPYQTTILCAYAVQADASLACPNNATTSTTMCISSCRLYEQELTSMVQRLCPTDSSAKDGVSTMKAICSGSDSRFWGGLQGNTSTCIDSTKNEAATC
;
A
#
# COMPACT_ATOMS: atom_id res chain seq x y z
N MET A 1 -65.94 -57.55 -34.06
CA MET A 1 -64.90 -58.51 -34.46
C MET A 1 -63.55 -57.81 -34.31
N SER A 2 -62.69 -58.23 -33.38
CA SER A 2 -61.21 -58.05 -33.49
C SER A 2 -60.68 -59.02 -34.56
N PRO A 3 -59.36 -59.14 -34.93
CA PRO A 3 -58.11 -58.55 -34.38
C PRO A 3 -56.98 -58.24 -35.43
N PHE A 4 -55.74 -58.02 -34.93
CA PHE A 4 -54.38 -58.02 -35.56
C PHE A 4 -53.95 -56.76 -36.36
N ALA A 5 -52.73 -56.21 -36.26
CA ALA A 5 -51.41 -56.83 -36.07
C ALA A 5 -50.32 -55.92 -35.42
N SER A 6 -49.29 -56.61 -34.94
CA SER A 6 -47.95 -56.29 -34.38
C SER A 6 -47.16 -55.17 -35.10
N THR A 7 -46.11 -54.51 -34.55
CA THR A 7 -44.82 -55.10 -34.09
C THR A 7 -43.92 -54.06 -33.39
N THR A 8 -43.56 -54.36 -32.14
CA THR A 8 -42.24 -54.41 -31.49
C THR A 8 -41.09 -53.42 -31.82
N SER A 9 -40.75 -52.62 -30.79
CA SER A 9 -39.44 -52.40 -30.13
C SER A 9 -38.14 -52.33 -30.95
N SER A 10 -37.45 -51.18 -30.83
CA SER A 10 -36.01 -51.06 -31.04
C SER A 10 -35.29 -50.93 -29.68
N SER A 11 -34.56 -51.97 -29.28
CA SER A 11 -33.57 -51.88 -28.19
C SER A 11 -32.20 -51.60 -28.78
N THR A 12 -31.78 -50.35 -28.80
CA THR A 12 -30.39 -49.99 -29.10
C THR A 12 -29.52 -50.09 -27.87
N TRP A 13 -28.38 -50.73 -28.11
CA TRP A 13 -27.39 -51.17 -27.15
C TRP A 13 -26.72 -50.04 -26.38
N ARG A 14 -26.47 -50.32 -25.10
CA ARG A 14 -25.56 -49.58 -24.22
C ARG A 14 -24.15 -49.53 -24.81
N LYS A 15 -23.58 -48.33 -24.92
CA LYS A 15 -22.14 -48.12 -24.68
C LYS A 15 -22.00 -47.14 -23.52
N ARG A 16 -21.60 -47.68 -22.37
CA ARG A 16 -21.14 -46.94 -21.20
C ARG A 16 -19.76 -46.38 -21.54
N SER A 17 -19.63 -45.06 -21.67
CA SER A 17 -18.36 -44.39 -21.48
C SER A 17 -18.30 -43.91 -20.04
N MET A 18 -17.46 -44.57 -19.25
CA MET A 18 -17.13 -44.19 -17.88
C MET A 18 -16.15 -43.01 -17.88
N LEU A 19 -16.40 -42.12 -16.91
CA LEU A 19 -15.46 -41.34 -16.11
C LEU A 19 -14.15 -40.87 -16.76
N THR A 20 -14.02 -39.56 -16.86
CA THR A 20 -12.84 -38.82 -16.35
C THR A 20 -13.28 -37.37 -16.11
N SER A 21 -14.18 -37.18 -15.13
CA SER A 21 -14.34 -35.86 -14.52
C SER A 21 -13.13 -35.64 -13.63
N THR A 22 -12.06 -35.15 -14.24
CA THR A 22 -10.95 -34.53 -13.52
C THR A 22 -11.54 -33.31 -12.84
N ILE A 23 -11.88 -33.46 -11.56
CA ILE A 23 -12.04 -32.33 -10.65
C ILE A 23 -10.66 -31.68 -10.63
N ALA A 24 -10.48 -30.70 -11.52
CA ALA A 24 -9.51 -29.65 -11.31
C ALA A 24 -9.98 -28.92 -10.06
N LEU A 25 -9.62 -29.49 -8.90
CA LEU A 25 -9.39 -28.72 -7.69
C LEU A 25 -8.43 -27.64 -8.15
N LEU A 26 -9.02 -26.50 -8.47
CA LEU A 26 -8.39 -25.21 -8.50
C LEU A 26 -7.82 -25.05 -7.09
N VAL A 27 -6.65 -25.66 -6.89
CA VAL A 27 -5.70 -25.21 -5.90
C VAL A 27 -5.42 -23.80 -6.39
N CYS A 28 -6.21 -22.85 -5.87
CA CYS A 28 -5.72 -21.53 -5.54
C CYS A 28 -4.45 -21.79 -4.72
N THR A 29 -3.37 -22.07 -5.43
CA THR A 29 -2.07 -21.57 -5.05
C THR A 29 -2.29 -20.06 -5.07
N LEU A 30 -2.83 -19.58 -3.95
CA LEU A 30 -2.36 -18.36 -3.33
C LEU A 30 -0.87 -18.42 -3.59
N GLY A 31 -0.43 -17.68 -4.61
CA GLY A 31 0.98 -17.41 -4.76
C GLY A 31 1.39 -16.94 -3.39
N LEU A 32 2.19 -17.75 -2.70
CA LEU A 32 3.08 -17.25 -1.68
C LEU A 32 3.89 -16.21 -2.45
N VAL A 33 3.38 -14.98 -2.45
CA VAL A 33 4.20 -13.81 -2.70
C VAL A 33 5.17 -13.94 -1.55
N ASP A 34 6.36 -14.50 -1.83
CA ASP A 34 7.43 -14.51 -0.85
C ASP A 34 7.62 -13.03 -0.52
N SER A 35 7.12 -12.64 0.65
CA SER A 35 7.26 -11.30 1.19
C SER A 35 8.75 -11.05 1.32
N ALA A 36 9.32 -10.35 0.35
CA ALA A 36 10.74 -9.99 0.39
C ALA A 36 10.89 -8.84 1.37
N CYS A 37 10.88 -9.19 2.66
CA CYS A 37 11.12 -8.24 3.72
C CYS A 37 12.56 -7.73 3.63
N ILE A 38 12.72 -6.42 3.45
CA ILE A 38 14.03 -5.78 3.51
C ILE A 38 14.21 -5.12 4.86
N SER A 39 15.40 -5.26 5.45
CA SER A 39 15.75 -4.53 6.67
C SER A 39 16.05 -3.07 6.34
N LEU A 40 15.52 -2.15 7.16
CA LEU A 40 15.84 -0.73 7.11
C LEU A 40 17.11 -0.37 7.88
N ALA A 41 17.87 -1.35 8.37
CA ALA A 41 19.13 -1.11 9.06
C ALA A 41 20.11 -0.35 8.15
N GLY A 42 20.45 0.88 8.52
CA GLY A 42 21.30 1.76 7.71
C GLY A 42 20.58 2.50 6.58
N SER A 43 19.24 2.51 6.56
CA SER A 43 18.44 3.30 5.62
C SER A 43 18.79 4.78 5.71
N LYS A 44 19.00 5.39 4.55
CA LYS A 44 19.19 6.84 4.41
C LYS A 44 17.87 7.59 4.32
N ALA A 45 16.83 6.96 3.73
CA ALA A 45 15.51 7.56 3.65
C ALA A 45 14.75 7.50 4.98
N CYS A 46 14.89 6.40 5.72
CA CYS A 46 14.14 6.12 6.94
C CYS A 46 15.04 5.81 8.15
N PRO A 47 16.00 6.69 8.52
CA PRO A 47 16.99 6.39 9.56
C PRO A 47 16.35 6.17 10.95
N ALA A 48 15.24 6.86 11.26
CA ALA A 48 14.51 6.66 12.53
C ALA A 48 13.81 5.28 12.61
N TYR A 49 13.72 4.56 11.50
CA TYR A 49 13.10 3.23 11.38
C TYR A 49 14.14 2.12 11.17
N ALA A 50 15.42 2.35 11.48
CA ALA A 50 16.49 1.38 11.25
C ALA A 50 16.31 0.01 11.94
N GLY A 51 15.45 -0.08 12.96
CA GLY A 51 15.08 -1.33 13.64
C GLY A 51 13.95 -2.12 12.96
N TYR A 52 13.40 -1.64 11.85
CA TYR A 52 12.23 -2.22 11.17
C TYR A 52 12.61 -2.86 9.84
N GLN A 53 11.64 -3.61 9.32
CA GLN A 53 11.63 -4.18 7.98
C GLN A 53 10.41 -3.71 7.22
N VAL A 54 10.53 -3.61 5.90
CA VAL A 54 9.42 -3.30 5.01
C VAL A 54 9.28 -4.39 3.96
N ASP A 55 8.04 -4.74 3.66
CA ASP A 55 7.73 -5.64 2.56
C ASP A 55 7.87 -4.92 1.22
N THR A 56 8.43 -5.58 0.19
CA THR A 56 8.64 -4.95 -1.12
C THR A 56 7.35 -4.64 -1.89
N SER A 57 6.22 -5.28 -1.53
CA SER A 57 4.91 -4.97 -2.12
C SER A 57 4.37 -3.61 -1.67
N ILE A 58 4.98 -2.98 -0.68
CA ILE A 58 4.55 -1.68 -0.14
C ILE A 58 4.47 -0.60 -1.22
N ALA A 59 5.30 -0.66 -2.27
CA ALA A 59 5.26 0.28 -3.39
C ALA A 59 3.89 0.30 -4.09
N ALA A 60 3.18 -0.84 -4.11
CA ALA A 60 1.82 -0.94 -4.64
C ALA A 60 0.76 -0.48 -3.63
N GLU A 61 0.98 -0.73 -2.33
CA GLU A 61 0.03 -0.40 -1.26
C GLU A 61 0.01 1.11 -0.96
N VAL A 62 1.17 1.76 -0.85
CA VAL A 62 1.28 3.22 -0.60
C VAL A 62 0.62 4.06 -1.69
N LYS A 63 0.48 3.50 -2.90
CA LYS A 63 -0.27 4.12 -4.00
C LYS A 63 -1.74 4.31 -3.67
N SER A 64 -2.33 3.40 -2.90
CA SER A 64 -3.70 3.57 -2.39
C SER A 64 -3.80 4.72 -1.40
N GLY A 65 -2.73 4.99 -0.66
CA GLY A 65 -2.55 6.17 0.20
C GLY A 65 -2.15 7.45 -0.54
N GLY A 66 -2.12 7.42 -1.88
CA GLY A 66 -1.77 8.54 -2.75
C GLY A 66 -0.31 8.61 -3.17
N ILE A 67 0.59 7.89 -2.49
CA ILE A 67 2.03 8.01 -2.70
C ILE A 67 2.47 7.09 -3.84
N ILE A 68 3.10 7.64 -4.87
CA ILE A 68 3.70 6.86 -5.94
C ILE A 68 5.16 6.61 -5.59
N MET A 69 5.50 5.33 -5.46
CA MET A 69 6.84 4.85 -5.19
C MET A 69 7.22 3.83 -6.27
N GLN A 70 8.48 3.83 -6.69
CA GLN A 70 8.97 2.79 -7.62
C GLN A 70 9.12 1.45 -6.88
N PRO A 71 8.93 0.30 -7.57
CA PRO A 71 9.27 -0.99 -7.02
C PRO A 71 10.74 -1.07 -6.61
N PHE A 72 11.04 -1.88 -5.59
CA PHE A 72 12.37 -2.09 -5.07
C PHE A 72 12.50 -3.53 -4.56
N ASN A 73 13.74 -4.02 -4.45
CA ASN A 73 14.07 -5.35 -3.90
C ASN A 73 15.22 -5.30 -2.89
N THR A 74 15.92 -4.16 -2.79
CA THR A 74 17.05 -3.97 -1.87
C THR A 74 16.87 -2.68 -1.06
N LEU A 75 17.62 -2.56 0.04
CA LEU A 75 17.61 -1.33 0.85
C LEU A 75 18.03 -0.09 0.04
N ALA A 76 19.04 -0.22 -0.83
CA ALA A 76 19.49 0.90 -1.66
C ALA A 76 18.41 1.34 -2.66
N GLU A 77 17.71 0.38 -3.26
CA GLU A 77 16.58 0.67 -4.15
C GLU A 77 15.40 1.29 -3.39
N PHE A 78 15.11 0.80 -2.18
CA PHE A 78 14.10 1.38 -1.30
C PHE A 78 14.41 2.84 -0.97
N ASP A 79 15.64 3.13 -0.52
CA ASP A 79 16.08 4.48 -0.18
C ASP A 79 15.92 5.42 -1.38
N GLN A 80 16.36 4.97 -2.56
CA GLN A 80 16.21 5.74 -3.79
C GLN A 80 14.73 5.94 -4.16
N ALA A 81 13.90 4.90 -4.06
CA ALA A 81 12.48 4.97 -4.37
C ALA A 81 11.71 5.87 -3.38
N ALA A 82 12.07 5.85 -2.10
CA ALA A 82 11.44 6.66 -1.06
C ALA A 82 11.80 8.15 -1.18
N MET A 83 13.06 8.47 -1.47
CA MET A 83 13.50 9.85 -1.73
C MET A 83 12.94 10.42 -3.03
N ASN A 84 12.69 9.57 -4.03
CA ASN A 84 12.09 9.98 -5.31
C ASN A 84 10.58 9.77 -5.39
N ALA A 85 9.93 9.37 -4.29
CA ALA A 85 8.50 9.17 -4.29
C ALA A 85 7.78 10.49 -4.58
N THR A 86 6.53 10.42 -5.01
CA THR A 86 5.67 11.60 -5.20
C THR A 86 4.37 11.37 -4.47
N ALA A 87 4.01 12.24 -3.55
CA ALA A 87 2.96 11.92 -2.59
C ALA A 87 1.53 11.85 -3.15
N PHE A 88 1.30 12.34 -4.36
CA PHE A 88 -0.01 12.28 -5.01
C PHE A 88 0.13 12.00 -6.50
N GLN A 89 -0.87 11.30 -7.03
CA GLN A 89 -1.10 11.18 -8.46
C GLN A 89 -1.44 12.57 -9.00
N THR A 90 -0.42 13.36 -9.33
CA THR A 90 -0.62 14.63 -10.02
C THR A 90 -1.08 14.28 -11.42
N SER A 91 -2.38 14.47 -11.68
CA SER A 91 -2.86 14.40 -13.05
C SER A 91 -2.12 15.46 -13.88
N LYS A 92 -2.17 15.32 -15.21
CA LYS A 92 -1.64 16.36 -16.10
C LYS A 92 -2.27 17.75 -15.86
N SER A 93 -3.36 17.84 -15.09
CA SER A 93 -4.05 19.09 -14.77
C SER A 93 -3.42 19.90 -13.62
N CYS A 94 -2.44 19.34 -12.90
CA CYS A 94 -1.60 20.09 -11.96
C CYS A 94 -0.53 20.92 -12.70
N THR A 95 -0.96 21.98 -13.39
CA THR A 95 -0.04 22.86 -14.15
C THR A 95 0.90 23.61 -13.20
N GLY A 96 2.14 23.15 -13.13
CA GLY A 96 3.19 23.71 -12.26
C GLY A 96 3.72 22.73 -11.21
N TYR A 97 3.15 21.53 -11.11
CA TYR A 97 3.76 20.46 -10.33
C TYR A 97 5.05 19.99 -11.00
N ASN A 98 6.16 20.12 -10.27
CA ASN A 98 7.43 19.54 -10.65
C ASN A 98 7.60 18.26 -9.83
N SER A 99 7.56 17.09 -10.48
CA SER A 99 7.79 15.80 -9.84
C SER A 99 9.18 15.64 -9.22
N SER A 100 10.08 16.61 -9.45
CA SER A 100 11.41 16.68 -8.86
C SER A 100 11.46 17.56 -7.60
N VAL A 101 10.38 18.25 -7.24
CA VAL A 101 10.29 19.03 -6.00
C VAL A 101 9.60 18.17 -4.95
N PRO A 102 10.33 17.70 -3.91
CA PRO A 102 9.75 16.87 -2.87
C PRO A 102 8.74 17.67 -2.05
N ILE A 103 7.66 17.01 -1.65
CA ILE A 103 6.73 17.55 -0.66
C ILE A 103 7.41 17.45 0.72
N PRO A 104 7.48 18.54 1.51
CA PRO A 104 8.06 18.47 2.84
C PRO A 104 7.42 17.36 3.68
N TYR A 105 8.24 16.61 4.42
CA TYR A 105 7.83 15.50 5.30
C TYR A 105 7.25 14.26 4.59
N GLN A 106 7.27 14.23 3.26
CA GLN A 106 6.77 13.09 2.49
C GLN A 106 7.53 11.80 2.78
N THR A 107 8.86 11.87 2.89
CA THR A 107 9.68 10.69 3.17
C THR A 107 9.32 10.12 4.53
N THR A 108 9.17 10.95 5.55
CA THR A 108 8.72 10.51 6.88
C THR A 108 7.37 9.79 6.82
N ILE A 109 6.37 10.37 6.13
CA ILE A 109 5.03 9.77 5.99
C ILE A 109 5.12 8.43 5.27
N LEU A 110 5.90 8.36 4.18
CA LEU A 110 6.13 7.13 3.43
C LEU A 110 6.76 6.08 4.32
N CYS A 111 7.85 6.41 5.02
CA CYS A 111 8.52 5.48 5.94
C CYS A 111 7.55 4.94 7.00
N ALA A 112 6.77 5.83 7.59
CA ALA A 112 5.81 5.49 8.63
C ALA A 112 4.69 4.60 8.09
N TYR A 113 4.13 4.91 6.92
CA TYR A 113 3.13 4.07 6.26
C TYR A 113 3.75 2.71 5.91
N ALA A 114 4.98 2.72 5.39
CA ALA A 114 5.63 1.53 4.90
C ALA A 114 5.89 0.50 6.00
N VAL A 115 6.26 0.93 7.20
CA VAL A 115 6.47 0.02 8.33
C VAL A 115 5.15 -0.42 9.02
N GLN A 116 4.08 0.37 8.89
CA GLN A 116 2.77 0.08 9.50
C GLN A 116 1.82 -0.70 8.59
N ALA A 117 2.15 -0.85 7.30
CA ALA A 117 1.40 -1.67 6.38
C ALA A 117 1.31 -3.12 6.86
N ASP A 118 0.16 -3.76 6.68
CA ASP A 118 -0.11 -5.10 7.20
C ASP A 118 0.93 -6.13 6.72
N ALA A 119 1.36 -6.03 5.46
CA ALA A 119 2.40 -6.89 4.89
C ALA A 119 3.76 -6.68 5.56
N SER A 120 4.14 -5.43 5.84
CA SER A 120 5.36 -5.11 6.58
C SER A 120 5.26 -5.54 8.04
N LEU A 121 4.12 -5.40 8.71
CA LEU A 121 3.93 -5.90 10.08
C LEU A 121 4.06 -7.42 10.17
N ALA A 122 3.81 -8.15 9.07
CA ALA A 122 4.05 -9.58 8.97
C ALA A 122 5.52 -9.95 8.75
N CYS A 123 6.40 -8.99 8.46
CA CYS A 123 7.84 -9.25 8.35
C CYS A 123 8.44 -9.70 9.70
N PRO A 124 9.40 -10.66 9.69
CA PRO A 124 10.04 -11.11 10.91
C PRO A 124 10.69 -9.95 11.70
N ASN A 125 10.72 -10.06 13.03
CA ASN A 125 11.40 -9.10 13.91
C ASN A 125 10.86 -7.65 13.92
N ASN A 126 9.77 -7.36 13.20
CA ASN A 126 9.09 -6.08 13.39
C ASN A 126 8.44 -6.04 14.77
N ALA A 127 8.78 -5.00 15.55
CA ALA A 127 8.16 -4.79 16.84
C ALA A 127 6.68 -4.44 16.61
N THR A 128 5.78 -5.28 17.16
CA THR A 128 4.32 -5.01 17.19
C THR A 128 3.97 -3.78 18.04
N THR A 129 4.93 -3.27 18.81
CA THR A 129 4.84 -2.00 19.53
C THR A 129 5.22 -0.84 18.60
N SER A 130 4.21 -0.36 17.90
CA SER A 130 4.05 0.92 17.20
C SER A 130 5.11 2.01 17.51
N THR A 131 6.19 2.09 16.71
CA THR A 131 6.78 3.42 16.43
C THR A 131 5.94 4.07 15.36
N THR A 132 4.95 4.82 15.82
CA THR A 132 4.13 5.66 14.96
C THR A 132 4.77 7.03 14.82
N MET A 133 4.49 7.68 13.69
CA MET A 133 4.77 9.11 13.52
C MET A 133 3.95 9.92 14.54
N CYS A 134 4.44 11.05 15.03
CA CYS A 134 3.65 11.92 15.92
C CYS A 134 2.47 12.58 15.18
N ILE A 135 1.36 12.89 15.88
CA ILE A 135 0.19 13.55 15.23
C ILE A 135 0.54 14.94 14.71
N SER A 136 1.42 15.63 15.42
CA SER A 136 2.00 16.91 15.01
C SER A 136 2.73 16.76 13.68
N SER A 137 3.54 15.73 13.52
CA SER A 137 4.24 15.40 12.28
C SER A 137 3.28 15.14 11.11
N CYS A 138 2.20 14.36 11.35
CA CYS A 138 1.17 14.12 10.33
C CYS A 138 0.47 15.42 9.91
N ARG A 139 0.13 16.27 10.89
CA ARG A 139 -0.49 17.58 10.64
C ARG A 139 0.42 18.52 9.86
N LEU A 140 1.73 18.54 10.14
CA LEU A 140 2.69 19.33 9.37
C LEU A 140 2.70 18.90 7.90
N TYR A 141 2.77 17.60 7.65
CA TYR A 141 2.65 17.08 6.29
C TYR A 141 1.31 17.45 5.61
N GLU A 142 0.18 17.28 6.31
CA GLU A 142 -1.15 17.65 5.79
C GLU A 142 -1.24 19.13 5.41
N GLN A 143 -0.66 20.03 6.21
CA GLN A 143 -0.62 21.46 5.95
C GLN A 143 0.22 21.78 4.70
N GLU A 144 1.42 21.21 4.59
CA GLU A 144 2.32 21.42 3.46
C GLU A 144 1.74 20.85 2.16
N LEU A 145 1.12 19.68 2.24
CA LEU A 145 0.38 19.08 1.15
C LEU A 145 -0.78 19.98 0.69
N THR A 146 -1.59 20.47 1.65
CA THR A 146 -2.72 21.37 1.35
C THR A 146 -2.24 22.64 0.64
N SER A 147 -1.17 23.26 1.16
CA SER A 147 -0.53 24.43 0.57
C SER A 147 -0.06 24.16 -0.86
N MET A 148 0.62 23.02 -1.08
CA MET A 148 1.08 22.62 -2.40
C MET A 148 -0.08 22.41 -3.38
N VAL A 149 -1.12 21.66 -3.00
CA VAL A 149 -2.27 21.37 -3.86
C VAL A 149 -3.03 22.66 -4.20
N GLN A 150 -3.23 23.55 -3.24
CA GLN A 150 -3.86 24.85 -3.51
C GLN A 150 -3.04 25.71 -4.48
N ARG A 151 -1.71 25.66 -4.41
CA ARG A 151 -0.82 26.46 -5.26
C ARG A 151 -0.64 25.88 -6.65
N LEU A 152 -0.45 24.56 -6.77
CA LEU A 152 -0.01 23.89 -8.00
C LEU A 152 -1.12 23.08 -8.69
N CYS A 153 -2.20 22.76 -7.98
CA CYS A 153 -3.32 21.95 -8.46
C CYS A 153 -4.69 22.58 -8.08
N PRO A 154 -4.93 23.89 -8.25
CA PRO A 154 -6.09 24.58 -7.67
C PRO A 154 -7.45 24.08 -8.20
N THR A 155 -7.48 23.46 -9.39
CA THR A 155 -8.70 22.98 -10.06
C THR A 155 -8.79 21.45 -10.14
N ASP A 156 -7.77 20.71 -9.69
CA ASP A 156 -7.76 19.24 -9.76
C ASP A 156 -8.56 18.66 -8.59
N SER A 157 -9.68 17.99 -8.90
CA SER A 157 -10.54 17.37 -7.89
C SER A 157 -9.86 16.17 -7.22
N SER A 158 -9.09 15.36 -7.95
CA SER A 158 -8.41 14.20 -7.42
C SER A 158 -7.30 14.59 -6.43
N ALA A 159 -6.57 15.68 -6.71
CA ALA A 159 -5.60 16.22 -5.76
C ALA A 159 -6.27 16.72 -4.46
N LYS A 160 -7.44 17.34 -4.56
CA LYS A 160 -8.23 17.78 -3.39
C LYS A 160 -8.79 16.60 -2.58
N ASP A 161 -9.20 15.52 -3.25
CA ASP A 161 -9.64 14.28 -2.59
C ASP A 161 -8.47 13.63 -1.83
N GLY A 162 -7.26 13.67 -2.38
CA GLY A 162 -6.04 13.25 -1.71
C GLY A 162 -5.76 14.03 -0.42
N VAL A 163 -5.91 15.37 -0.44
CA VAL A 163 -5.82 16.22 0.76
C VAL A 163 -6.86 15.81 1.81
N SER A 164 -8.12 15.62 1.40
CA SER A 164 -9.21 15.20 2.28
C SER A 164 -8.93 13.85 2.96
N THR A 165 -8.39 12.90 2.19
CA THR A 165 -7.98 11.58 2.67
C THR A 165 -6.88 11.70 3.72
N MET A 166 -5.82 12.46 3.41
CA MET A 166 -4.72 12.68 4.35
C MET A 166 -5.18 13.40 5.62
N LYS A 167 -6.14 14.31 5.52
CA LYS A 167 -6.75 14.97 6.69
C LYS A 167 -7.53 14.01 7.58
N ALA A 168 -8.28 13.07 7.00
CA ALA A 168 -8.98 12.04 7.76
C ALA A 168 -8.02 11.06 8.45
N ILE A 169 -6.93 10.73 7.77
CA ILE A 169 -5.82 9.92 8.27
C ILE A 169 -5.13 10.65 9.45
N CYS A 170 -4.72 11.91 9.28
CA CYS A 170 -4.01 12.70 10.28
C CYS A 170 -4.88 13.23 11.44
N SER A 171 -6.20 13.14 11.35
CA SER A 171 -7.09 13.46 12.45
C SER A 171 -7.17 12.34 13.50
N GLY A 172 -6.57 11.17 13.22
CA GLY A 172 -6.62 10.00 14.11
C GLY A 172 -7.96 9.27 14.09
N SER A 173 -8.83 9.57 13.12
CA SER A 173 -10.16 8.97 13.00
C SER A 173 -10.15 7.57 12.35
N ASP A 174 -9.15 7.27 11.52
CA ASP A 174 -8.91 5.90 11.03
C ASP A 174 -7.84 5.23 11.90
N SER A 175 -8.28 4.32 12.77
CA SER A 175 -7.41 3.59 13.68
C SER A 175 -6.45 2.63 12.96
N ARG A 176 -6.69 2.30 11.68
CA ARG A 176 -5.84 1.39 10.90
C ARG A 176 -4.50 2.02 10.51
N PHE A 177 -4.48 3.32 10.23
CA PHE A 177 -3.25 3.98 9.80
C PHE A 177 -2.50 4.60 10.97
N TRP A 178 -3.21 5.19 11.95
CA TRP A 178 -2.56 5.93 13.04
C TRP A 178 -3.34 5.87 14.36
N GLY A 179 -4.05 4.78 14.62
CA GLY A 179 -4.66 4.54 15.93
C GLY A 179 -3.60 4.39 17.00
N GLY A 180 -3.31 5.45 17.76
CA GLY A 180 -2.25 5.45 18.79
C GLY A 180 -1.51 6.77 18.97
N LEU A 181 -1.82 7.76 18.14
CA LEU A 181 -1.28 9.12 18.10
C LEU A 181 -1.49 9.95 19.39
N GLN A 182 -0.85 9.60 20.50
CA GLN A 182 -0.63 10.55 21.58
C GLN A 182 0.68 11.28 21.30
N GLY A 183 0.62 12.53 20.83
CA GLY A 183 1.78 13.37 20.49
C GLY A 183 2.76 13.66 21.64
N ASN A 184 2.63 12.96 22.76
CA ASN A 184 3.34 13.15 24.01
C ASN A 184 4.23 11.94 24.34
N THR A 185 4.17 10.86 23.55
CA THR A 185 5.03 9.69 23.75
C THR A 185 6.41 9.95 23.16
N SER A 186 7.46 9.76 23.95
CA SER A 186 8.85 9.89 23.52
C SER A 186 9.26 8.89 22.43
N THR A 187 8.39 7.95 22.11
CA THR A 187 8.57 6.90 21.11
C THR A 187 7.99 7.25 19.74
N CYS A 188 7.30 8.39 19.60
CA CYS A 188 6.78 8.80 18.30
C CYS A 188 7.89 9.46 17.44
N ILE A 189 7.84 9.25 16.13
CA ILE A 189 8.82 9.81 15.20
C ILE A 189 8.38 11.21 14.76
N ASP A 190 9.23 12.18 15.08
CA ASP A 190 9.11 13.58 14.70
C ASP A 190 9.57 13.76 13.25
N SER A 191 8.68 14.22 12.36
CA SER A 191 9.00 14.39 10.93
C SER A 191 10.10 15.41 10.70
N THR A 192 10.19 16.44 11.53
CA THR A 192 11.25 17.45 11.38
C THR A 192 12.62 16.83 11.66
N LYS A 193 12.71 15.97 12.69
CA LYS A 193 13.95 15.28 13.04
C LYS A 193 14.30 14.19 12.04
N ASN A 194 13.31 13.44 11.56
CA ASN A 194 13.54 12.39 10.58
C ASN A 194 13.98 12.98 9.23
N GLU A 195 13.25 13.96 8.68
CA GLU A 195 13.66 14.64 7.43
C GLU A 195 15.02 15.31 7.55
N ALA A 196 15.33 15.95 8.69
CA ALA A 196 16.65 16.56 8.92
C ALA A 196 17.78 15.53 9.00
N ALA A 197 17.50 14.28 9.36
CA ALA A 197 18.48 13.20 9.32
C ALA A 197 18.63 12.59 7.91
N THR A 198 17.64 12.78 7.04
CA THR A 198 17.64 12.36 5.63
C THR A 198 18.37 13.37 4.73
N CYS A 199 18.25 14.67 5.03
CA CYS A 199 18.92 15.79 4.34
C CYS A 199 20.41 15.87 4.67
#